data_AF-K5VQS8-F1
#
_entry.id   AF-K5VQS8-F1
#
_cell.length_a   1.000
_cell.length_b   1.000
_cell.length_c   1.000
_cell.angle_alpha   90.00
_cell.angle_beta   90.00
_cell.angle_gamma   90.00
#
_symmetry.space_group_name_H-M   'P 1'
#
loop_
_entity.id
_entity.type
_entity.pdbx_description
1 polymer ?
#
loop_
_entity_poly.entity_id
_entity_poly.type
_entity_poly.pdbx_seq_one_letter_code
_entity_poly.pdbx_strand_id
1 'polypeptide(L)'
;MTCDEAYAAIRHLSAVLDAPPRDDAHKKKLRSFHKSFVDYISDFTRSGFSSDIKHEAYLLEIQYAFRILEQAPDGIDFGYVDYIIHDTPMPSSMTVLARGPGTGSNISLAWPVDEELDWNDNGTRLQMYKLAISNVVEGFKQGEPAFCTEFCIRLLLSRFDSYNFSLFPYRELRDLMFETSRRHELMDKGILKQVPVKVLDFVNITSHVRMQFRRPTATATNPSHPWKRSCTHKRAGDWAEGKDEDWTTEFETGGLIAPPCQLQFVDPDDGVSEWTYWIVYKILKQEQSKLGSTV
;
A
#
# COMPACT_ATOMS: atom_id res chain seq x y z
N MET A 1 20.88 10.24 -19.44
CA MET A 1 21.41 9.19 -20.32
C MET A 1 20.37 8.91 -21.39
N THR A 2 20.69 9.17 -22.65
CA THR A 2 19.82 8.90 -23.81
C THR A 2 19.96 7.45 -24.30
N CYS A 3 19.04 6.96 -25.13
CA CYS A 3 19.14 5.63 -25.75
C CYS A 3 20.45 5.45 -26.51
N ASP A 4 20.89 6.50 -27.22
CA ASP A 4 22.11 6.45 -28.03
C ASP A 4 23.35 6.47 -27.14
N GLU A 5 23.34 7.17 -26.00
CA GLU A 5 24.43 7.13 -25.02
C GLU A 5 24.55 5.75 -24.36
N ALA A 6 23.43 5.14 -23.96
CA ALA A 6 23.41 3.81 -23.37
C ALA A 6 23.86 2.74 -24.38
N TYR A 7 23.34 2.81 -25.60
CA TYR A 7 23.73 1.90 -26.67
C TYR A 7 25.20 2.09 -27.07
N ALA A 8 25.69 3.33 -27.17
CA ALA A 8 27.10 3.62 -27.40
C ALA A 8 27.98 3.05 -26.27
N ALA A 9 27.58 3.22 -25.01
CA ALA A 9 28.28 2.63 -23.86
C ALA A 9 28.38 1.10 -23.96
N ILE A 10 27.29 0.42 -24.34
CA ILE A 10 27.29 -1.03 -24.56
C ILE A 10 28.19 -1.41 -25.75
N ARG A 11 28.19 -0.62 -26.82
CA ARG A 11 29.04 -0.85 -28.00
C ARG A 11 30.53 -0.75 -27.69
N HIS A 12 30.94 0.05 -26.70
CA HIS A 12 32.31 0.04 -26.20
C HIS A 12 32.74 -1.31 -25.61
N LEU A 13 31.78 -2.16 -25.21
CA LEU A 13 32.04 -3.51 -24.74
C LEU A 13 32.06 -4.57 -25.85
N SER A 14 32.05 -4.17 -27.13
CA SER A 14 32.04 -5.08 -28.29
C SER A 14 33.19 -6.10 -28.33
N ALA A 15 34.31 -5.82 -27.66
CA ALA A 15 35.42 -6.77 -27.51
C ALA A 15 35.08 -7.98 -26.64
N VAL A 16 34.05 -7.89 -25.79
CA VAL A 16 33.65 -8.91 -24.81
C VAL A 16 32.17 -9.27 -24.86
N LEU A 17 31.35 -8.45 -25.51
CA LEU A 17 29.90 -8.59 -25.64
C LEU A 17 29.44 -8.47 -27.09
N ASP A 18 28.58 -9.39 -27.52
CA ASP A 18 27.79 -9.33 -28.73
C ASP A 18 26.56 -8.44 -28.49
N ALA A 19 26.72 -7.16 -28.82
CA ALA A 19 25.63 -6.22 -28.80
C ALA A 19 24.85 -6.32 -30.14
N PRO A 20 23.54 -6.65 -30.12
CA PRO A 20 22.75 -6.66 -31.33
C PRO A 20 22.71 -5.27 -31.97
N PRO A 21 22.47 -5.17 -33.30
CA PRO A 21 22.24 -3.90 -33.96
C PRO A 21 21.16 -3.10 -33.25
N ARG A 22 21.26 -1.76 -33.29
CA ARG A 22 20.41 -0.83 -32.55
C ARG A 22 18.92 -1.13 -32.72
N ASP A 23 18.51 -1.33 -33.96
CA ASP A 23 17.09 -1.53 -34.32
C ASP A 23 16.57 -2.93 -33.90
N ASP A 24 17.49 -3.86 -33.61
CA ASP A 24 17.20 -5.22 -33.13
C ASP A 24 17.39 -5.38 -31.62
N ALA A 25 17.87 -4.35 -30.91
CA ALA A 25 18.31 -4.46 -29.52
C ALA A 25 17.18 -4.85 -28.56
N HIS A 26 15.94 -4.49 -28.87
CA HIS A 26 14.76 -4.88 -28.09
C HIS A 26 14.31 -6.33 -28.34
N LYS A 27 14.80 -6.99 -29.41
CA LYS A 27 14.41 -8.36 -29.81
C LYS A 27 15.44 -9.42 -29.40
N LYS A 28 16.69 -9.02 -29.21
CA LYS A 28 17.83 -9.94 -29.04
C LYS A 28 18.51 -9.71 -27.68
N LYS A 29 18.83 -10.80 -27.00
CA LYS A 29 19.60 -10.76 -25.76
C LYS A 29 21.06 -10.44 -26.05
N LEU A 30 21.69 -9.65 -25.19
CA LEU A 30 23.16 -9.50 -25.14
C LEU A 30 23.79 -10.87 -24.89
N ARG A 31 24.88 -11.18 -25.60
CA ARG A 31 25.65 -12.42 -25.40
C ARG A 31 27.09 -12.08 -25.07
N SER A 32 27.70 -12.75 -24.10
CA SER A 32 29.14 -12.64 -23.89
C SER A 32 29.89 -13.54 -24.86
N PHE A 33 30.98 -13.04 -25.43
CA PHE A 33 31.87 -13.84 -26.28
C PHE A 33 32.87 -14.64 -25.47
N HIS A 34 33.25 -14.13 -24.29
CA HIS A 34 34.34 -14.68 -23.51
C HIS A 34 33.92 -15.02 -22.09
N LYS A 35 34.21 -16.25 -21.67
CA LYS A 35 33.90 -16.74 -20.33
C LYS A 35 34.51 -15.83 -19.25
N SER A 36 35.72 -15.32 -19.46
CA SER A 36 36.38 -14.43 -18.50
C SER A 36 35.61 -13.14 -18.20
N PHE A 37 34.79 -12.64 -19.11
CA PHE A 37 33.96 -11.46 -18.86
C PHE A 37 32.82 -11.81 -17.90
N VAL A 38 32.20 -12.97 -18.10
CA VAL A 38 31.19 -13.51 -17.18
C VAL A 38 31.83 -13.82 -15.83
N ASP A 39 32.98 -14.50 -15.83
CA ASP A 39 33.74 -14.83 -14.61
C ASP A 39 34.17 -13.55 -13.87
N TYR A 40 34.52 -12.48 -14.59
CA TYR A 40 34.82 -11.17 -13.98
C TYR A 40 33.58 -10.56 -13.33
N ILE A 41 32.46 -10.46 -14.05
CA ILE A 41 31.21 -9.90 -13.48
C ILE A 41 30.76 -10.73 -12.26
N SER A 42 30.87 -12.05 -12.34
CA SER A 42 30.53 -12.97 -11.26
C SER A 42 31.53 -12.98 -10.10
N ASP A 43 32.74 -12.44 -10.28
CA ASP A 43 33.72 -12.25 -9.20
C ASP A 43 33.53 -10.88 -8.56
N PHE A 44 32.65 -10.85 -7.55
CA PHE A 44 32.23 -9.67 -6.80
C PHE A 44 33.38 -8.91 -6.14
N THR A 45 34.48 -9.60 -5.80
CA THR A 45 35.67 -8.96 -5.21
C THR A 45 36.45 -8.13 -6.23
N ARG A 46 36.36 -8.51 -7.51
CA ARG A 46 37.08 -7.86 -8.61
C ARG A 46 36.21 -6.86 -9.36
N SER A 47 34.95 -7.19 -9.58
CA SER A 47 34.03 -6.34 -10.34
C SER A 47 33.42 -5.21 -9.51
N GLY A 48 33.35 -5.38 -8.18
CA GLY A 48 32.65 -4.48 -7.29
C GLY A 48 31.12 -4.60 -7.38
N PHE A 49 30.57 -5.52 -8.17
CA PHE A 49 29.16 -5.86 -8.16
C PHE A 49 28.82 -6.69 -6.92
N SER A 50 27.62 -6.55 -6.37
CA SER A 50 27.17 -7.38 -5.25
C SER A 50 27.05 -8.84 -5.64
N SER A 51 27.35 -9.73 -4.68
CA SER A 51 27.07 -11.16 -4.80
C SER A 51 25.58 -11.48 -4.89
N ASP A 52 24.74 -10.53 -4.48
CA ASP A 52 23.30 -10.65 -4.50
C ASP A 52 22.69 -9.72 -5.55
N ILE A 53 22.80 -10.13 -6.82
CA ILE A 53 22.18 -9.45 -7.97
C ILE A 53 20.66 -9.31 -7.79
N LYS A 54 20.02 -10.27 -7.12
CA LYS A 54 18.57 -10.20 -6.88
C LYS A 54 18.25 -9.06 -5.93
N HIS A 55 19.03 -8.91 -4.87
CA HIS A 55 18.89 -7.79 -3.95
C HIS A 55 19.19 -6.45 -4.62
N GLU A 56 20.24 -6.34 -5.44
CA GLU A 56 20.51 -5.10 -6.20
C GLU A 56 19.38 -4.75 -7.17
N ALA A 57 18.86 -5.73 -7.91
CA ALA A 57 17.74 -5.53 -8.82
C ALA A 57 16.48 -5.06 -8.07
N TYR A 58 16.21 -5.66 -6.91
CA TYR A 58 15.11 -5.25 -6.03
C TYR A 58 15.29 -3.84 -5.46
N LEU A 59 16.49 -3.46 -4.99
CA LEU A 59 16.77 -2.10 -4.53
C LEU A 59 16.60 -1.07 -5.66
N LEU A 60 17.04 -1.42 -6.87
CA LEU A 60 16.87 -0.60 -8.05
C LEU A 60 15.39 -0.44 -8.42
N GLU A 61 14.61 -1.51 -8.33
CA GLU A 61 13.16 -1.50 -8.53
C GLU A 61 12.46 -0.59 -7.51
N ILE A 62 12.81 -0.68 -6.23
CA ILE A 62 12.32 0.25 -5.19
C ILE A 62 12.64 1.69 -5.56
N GLN A 63 13.91 1.98 -5.87
CA GLN A 63 14.35 3.34 -6.22
C GLN A 63 13.57 3.90 -7.41
N TYR A 64 13.34 3.08 -8.45
CA TYR A 64 12.55 3.51 -9.60
C TYR A 64 11.09 3.73 -9.25
N ALA A 65 10.48 2.85 -8.44
CA ALA A 65 9.10 3.03 -7.99
C ALA A 65 8.95 4.36 -7.23
N PHE A 66 9.81 4.64 -6.25
CA PHE A 66 9.76 5.90 -5.50
C PHE A 66 10.00 7.11 -6.41
N ARG A 67 10.99 7.06 -7.30
CA ARG A 67 11.23 8.16 -8.26
C ARG A 67 9.99 8.46 -9.11
N ILE A 68 9.31 7.43 -9.62
CA ILE A 68 8.09 7.61 -10.42
C ILE A 68 6.98 8.26 -9.59
N LEU A 69 6.80 7.80 -8.36
CA LEU A 69 5.75 8.31 -7.46
C LEU A 69 6.05 9.73 -6.98
N GLU A 70 7.31 10.09 -6.74
CA GLU A 70 7.74 11.46 -6.42
C GLU A 70 7.52 12.42 -7.59
N GLN A 71 7.59 11.94 -8.83
CA GLN A 71 7.30 12.75 -10.03
C GLN A 71 5.80 12.95 -10.26
N ALA A 72 4.94 12.13 -9.65
CA ALA A 72 3.49 12.21 -9.77
C ALA A 72 2.77 11.86 -8.44
N PRO A 73 3.03 12.58 -7.34
CA PRO A 73 2.56 12.21 -5.99
C PRO A 73 1.04 12.30 -5.86
N ASP A 74 0.43 13.25 -6.55
CA ASP A 74 -1.02 13.45 -6.58
C ASP A 74 -1.71 12.59 -7.65
N GLY A 75 -0.98 11.66 -8.27
CA GLY A 75 -1.46 10.79 -9.34
C GLY A 75 -1.54 11.46 -10.71
N ILE A 76 -1.97 10.67 -11.69
CA ILE A 76 -2.01 11.03 -13.11
C ILE A 76 -3.41 10.83 -13.70
N ASP A 77 -3.75 11.61 -14.72
CA ASP A 77 -4.94 11.41 -15.54
C ASP A 77 -4.61 11.61 -17.03
N PHE A 78 -4.95 10.60 -17.81
CA PHE A 78 -4.83 10.55 -19.26
C PHE A 78 -6.21 10.43 -19.93
N GLY A 79 -7.32 10.47 -19.19
CA GLY A 79 -8.68 10.57 -19.73
C GLY A 79 -9.30 9.29 -20.29
N TYR A 80 -8.50 8.28 -20.67
CA TYR A 80 -8.98 7.22 -21.56
C TYR A 80 -9.60 5.96 -20.89
N VAL A 81 -9.24 5.56 -19.66
CA VAL A 81 -9.77 4.33 -19.02
C VAL A 81 -9.63 4.36 -17.49
N ASP A 82 -10.44 3.56 -16.78
CA ASP A 82 -10.22 3.26 -15.36
C ASP A 82 -8.86 2.57 -15.17
N TYR A 83 -8.12 3.04 -14.16
CA TYR A 83 -6.78 2.56 -13.87
C TYR A 83 -6.81 1.28 -13.06
N ILE A 84 -7.19 0.20 -13.73
CA ILE A 84 -7.15 -1.14 -13.15
C ILE A 84 -5.69 -1.54 -12.97
N ILE A 85 -5.34 -1.92 -11.74
CA ILE A 85 -4.12 -2.65 -11.44
C ILE A 85 -4.42 -4.15 -11.57
N HIS A 86 -3.74 -4.83 -12.49
CA HIS A 86 -3.79 -6.27 -12.61
C HIS A 86 -2.58 -6.87 -11.90
N ASP A 87 -2.83 -7.66 -10.86
CA ASP A 87 -1.79 -8.43 -10.17
C ASP A 87 -1.67 -9.87 -10.74
N THR A 88 -2.68 -10.31 -11.51
CA THR A 88 -2.74 -11.66 -12.11
C THR A 88 -3.49 -11.64 -13.46
N PRO A 89 -3.27 -12.64 -14.34
CA PRO A 89 -3.92 -12.70 -15.65
C PRO A 89 -5.43 -13.03 -15.61
N MET A 90 -6.08 -13.03 -14.43
CA MET A 90 -7.53 -13.25 -14.31
C MET A 90 -8.30 -11.94 -14.05
N PRO A 91 -9.46 -11.72 -14.70
CA PRO A 91 -10.09 -10.40 -14.77
C PRO A 91 -11.01 -10.08 -13.57
N SER A 92 -11.07 -10.92 -12.55
CA SER A 92 -12.16 -10.93 -11.57
C SER A 92 -11.92 -10.11 -10.28
N SER A 93 -10.74 -9.53 -10.10
CA SER A 93 -10.43 -8.69 -8.93
C SER A 93 -9.76 -7.39 -9.36
N MET A 94 -10.57 -6.33 -9.51
CA MET A 94 -10.08 -5.01 -9.89
C MET A 94 -9.90 -4.12 -8.67
N THR A 95 -8.70 -3.59 -8.49
CA THR A 95 -8.46 -2.41 -7.67
C THR A 95 -8.31 -1.24 -8.65
N VAL A 96 -9.12 -0.19 -8.47
CA VAL A 96 -9.16 0.96 -9.39
C VAL A 96 -8.46 2.14 -8.75
N LEU A 97 -7.37 2.60 -9.38
CA LEU A 97 -6.71 3.84 -8.96
C LEU A 97 -7.58 5.04 -9.31
N ALA A 98 -7.72 5.93 -8.34
CA ALA A 98 -8.25 7.25 -8.54
C ALA A 98 -7.43 7.99 -9.60
N ARG A 99 -8.10 8.83 -10.39
CA ARG A 99 -7.45 9.76 -11.32
C ARG A 99 -6.83 10.91 -10.53
N GLY A 100 -5.64 11.35 -10.91
CA GLY A 100 -4.97 12.49 -10.28
C GLY A 100 -5.14 13.77 -11.10
N PRO A 101 -4.86 14.95 -10.54
CA PRO A 101 -4.84 16.18 -11.31
C PRO A 101 -3.61 16.30 -12.22
N GLY A 102 -2.60 15.44 -12.04
CA GLY A 102 -1.36 15.46 -12.81
C GLY A 102 -1.53 14.92 -14.23
N THR A 103 -0.75 15.45 -15.17
CA THR A 103 -0.72 14.96 -16.57
C THR A 103 0.26 13.80 -16.77
N GLY A 104 0.95 13.36 -15.72
CA GLY A 104 2.02 12.36 -15.80
C GLY A 104 3.27 12.79 -16.57
N SER A 105 3.28 13.94 -17.24
CA SER A 105 4.39 14.44 -18.08
C SER A 105 5.72 14.59 -17.34
N ASN A 106 5.68 14.80 -16.01
CA ASN A 106 6.86 14.84 -15.15
C ASN A 106 7.56 13.48 -15.00
N ILE A 107 6.86 12.38 -15.29
CA ILE A 107 7.44 11.03 -15.27
C ILE A 107 8.44 10.94 -16.42
N SER A 108 9.72 10.93 -16.03
CA SER A 108 10.83 10.94 -16.96
C SER A 108 10.98 9.58 -17.62
N LEU A 109 10.85 9.55 -18.94
CA LEU A 109 11.16 8.38 -19.76
C LEU A 109 12.63 8.45 -20.14
N ALA A 110 13.39 7.41 -19.79
CA ALA A 110 14.76 7.27 -20.29
C ALA A 110 14.77 6.80 -21.77
N TRP A 111 13.69 6.17 -22.21
CA TRP A 111 13.52 5.60 -23.55
C TRP A 111 12.13 6.01 -24.08
N PRO A 112 12.04 6.88 -25.10
CA PRO A 112 10.77 7.14 -25.76
C PRO A 112 10.31 5.86 -26.47
N VAL A 113 9.00 5.62 -26.51
CA VAL A 113 8.50 4.42 -27.19
C VAL A 113 8.52 4.62 -28.70
N ASP A 114 8.93 3.56 -29.39
CA ASP A 114 8.92 3.49 -30.84
C ASP A 114 7.49 3.71 -31.37
N GLU A 115 7.32 4.70 -32.25
CA GLU A 115 6.03 5.08 -32.85
C GLU A 115 5.43 3.96 -33.72
N GLU A 116 6.22 2.93 -34.06
CA GLU A 116 5.75 1.74 -34.80
C GLU A 116 4.82 0.83 -33.98
N LEU A 117 4.86 0.91 -32.65
CA LEU A 117 3.90 0.26 -31.76
C LEU A 117 2.75 1.24 -31.50
N ASP A 118 1.51 0.76 -31.40
CA ASP A 118 0.33 1.55 -30.98
C ASP A 118 0.40 1.91 -29.47
N TRP A 119 1.57 2.35 -29.04
CA TRP A 119 2.00 2.56 -27.68
C TRP A 119 2.74 3.89 -27.62
N ASN A 120 2.08 4.91 -27.11
CA ASN A 120 2.69 6.22 -26.96
C ASN A 120 3.35 6.39 -25.59
N ASP A 121 4.16 7.43 -25.45
CA ASP A 121 4.82 7.79 -24.20
C ASP A 121 3.87 7.94 -23.01
N ASN A 122 2.65 8.42 -23.22
CA ASN A 122 1.66 8.55 -22.14
C ASN A 122 1.20 7.18 -21.65
N GLY A 123 1.02 6.21 -22.56
CA GLY A 123 0.80 4.81 -22.22
C GLY A 123 1.93 4.23 -21.39
N THR A 124 3.18 4.53 -21.74
CA THR A 124 4.36 4.11 -20.96
C THR A 124 4.37 4.70 -19.56
N ARG A 125 4.20 6.02 -19.45
CA ARG A 125 4.17 6.73 -18.16
C ARG A 125 3.06 6.17 -17.27
N LEU A 126 1.90 5.87 -17.86
CA LEU A 126 0.80 5.25 -17.14
C LEU A 126 1.18 3.88 -16.59
N GLN A 127 1.77 3.00 -17.41
CA GLN A 127 2.17 1.68 -16.92
C GLN A 127 3.28 1.76 -15.87
N MET A 128 4.25 2.65 -16.05
CA MET A 128 5.29 2.89 -15.05
C MET A 128 4.69 3.31 -13.72
N TYR A 129 3.71 4.23 -13.73
CA TYR A 129 3.01 4.65 -12.53
C TYR A 129 2.21 3.50 -11.90
N LYS A 130 1.47 2.71 -12.70
CA LYS A 130 0.73 1.54 -12.20
C LYS A 130 1.67 0.52 -11.54
N LEU A 131 2.78 0.18 -12.19
CA LEU A 131 3.79 -0.73 -11.66
C LEU A 131 4.40 -0.19 -10.35
N ALA A 132 4.70 1.11 -10.28
CA ALA A 132 5.21 1.71 -9.06
C ALA A 132 4.20 1.62 -7.89
N ILE A 133 2.91 1.86 -8.16
CA ILE A 133 1.87 1.67 -7.16
C ILE A 133 1.73 0.20 -6.75
N SER A 134 1.77 -0.74 -7.71
CA SER A 134 1.75 -2.17 -7.41
C SER A 134 2.90 -2.58 -6.50
N ASN A 135 4.10 -2.07 -6.74
CA ASN A 135 5.26 -2.33 -5.90
C ASN A 135 5.07 -1.80 -4.47
N VAL A 136 4.47 -0.62 -4.31
CA VAL A 136 4.09 -0.11 -2.98
C VAL A 136 3.07 -1.03 -2.32
N VAL A 137 2.02 -1.43 -3.03
CA VAL A 137 0.99 -2.33 -2.48
C VAL A 137 1.60 -3.64 -2.02
N GLU A 138 2.42 -4.27 -2.86
CA GLU A 138 3.00 -5.59 -2.59
C GLU A 138 4.06 -5.52 -1.49
N GLY A 139 4.99 -4.57 -1.56
CA GLY A 139 6.00 -4.37 -0.52
C GLY A 139 5.37 -4.04 0.83
N PHE A 140 4.26 -3.29 0.83
CA PHE A 140 3.50 -3.02 2.05
C PHE A 140 2.83 -4.30 2.61
N LYS A 141 2.22 -5.15 1.77
CA LYS A 141 1.68 -6.46 2.21
C LYS A 141 2.75 -7.35 2.85
N GLN A 142 3.96 -7.30 2.30
CA GLN A 142 5.09 -8.08 2.79
C GLN A 142 5.71 -7.47 4.06
N GLY A 143 5.25 -6.30 4.50
CA GLY A 143 5.77 -5.60 5.68
C GLY A 143 7.17 -5.03 5.46
N GLU A 144 7.54 -4.76 4.21
CA GLU A 144 8.87 -4.29 3.86
C GLU A 144 9.09 -2.85 4.37
N PRO A 145 10.15 -2.59 5.16
CA PRO A 145 10.35 -1.28 5.78
C PRO A 145 10.42 -0.11 4.78
N ALA A 146 10.95 -0.36 3.58
CA ALA A 146 11.04 0.63 2.51
C ALA A 146 9.66 1.19 2.08
N PHE A 147 8.61 0.37 2.18
CA PHE A 147 7.26 0.73 1.76
C PHE A 147 6.34 1.12 2.93
N CYS A 148 6.77 0.93 4.18
CA CYS A 148 6.05 1.35 5.38
C CYS A 148 6.25 2.85 5.73
N THR A 149 6.57 3.68 4.75
CA THR A 149 6.83 5.13 4.96
C THR A 149 5.54 5.94 5.02
N GLU A 150 5.61 7.15 5.57
CA GLU A 150 4.48 8.09 5.58
C GLU A 150 3.92 8.33 4.17
N PHE A 151 4.82 8.52 3.21
CA PHE A 151 4.48 8.76 1.81
C PHE A 151 3.62 7.63 1.24
N CYS A 152 4.07 6.38 1.41
CA CYS A 152 3.34 5.20 0.95
C CYS A 152 1.99 5.03 1.66
N ILE A 153 1.92 5.30 2.97
CA ILE A 153 0.66 5.24 3.72
C ILE A 153 -0.36 6.25 3.15
N ARG A 154 0.05 7.50 2.93
CA ARG A 154 -0.82 8.52 2.33
C ARG A 154 -1.25 8.15 0.91
N LEU A 155 -0.32 7.60 0.13
CA LEU A 155 -0.59 7.12 -1.23
C LEU A 155 -1.67 6.03 -1.21
N LEU A 156 -1.52 5.01 -0.37
CA LEU A 156 -2.50 3.91 -0.25
C LEU A 156 -3.87 4.40 0.24
N LEU A 157 -3.91 5.39 1.13
CA LEU A 157 -5.15 5.94 1.68
C LEU A 157 -5.91 6.87 0.72
N SER A 158 -5.23 7.49 -0.24
CA SER A 158 -5.80 8.55 -1.09
C SER A 158 -5.95 8.17 -2.55
N ARG A 159 -5.20 7.19 -3.05
CA ARG A 159 -5.08 6.94 -4.51
C ARG A 159 -6.05 5.91 -5.08
N PHE A 160 -7.00 5.41 -4.31
CA PHE A 160 -7.86 4.30 -4.74
C PHE A 160 -9.33 4.70 -4.66
N ASP A 161 -10.02 4.61 -5.79
CA ASP A 161 -11.47 4.85 -5.89
C ASP A 161 -12.27 3.63 -5.43
N SER A 162 -11.74 2.44 -5.69
CA SER A 162 -12.29 1.19 -5.20
C SER A 162 -11.18 0.21 -4.86
N TYR A 163 -11.43 -0.60 -3.84
CA TYR A 163 -10.44 -1.49 -3.27
C TYR A 163 -10.91 -2.93 -3.39
N ASN A 164 -10.02 -3.83 -3.78
CA ASN A 164 -10.28 -5.25 -3.68
C ASN A 164 -9.73 -5.81 -2.36
N PHE A 165 -10.55 -6.49 -1.56
CA PHE A 165 -10.14 -6.99 -0.24
C PHE A 165 -8.96 -7.97 -0.30
N SER A 166 -8.85 -8.76 -1.37
CA SER A 166 -7.78 -9.74 -1.55
C SER A 166 -6.48 -9.13 -2.07
N LEU A 167 -6.55 -7.97 -2.74
CA LEU A 167 -5.38 -7.33 -3.37
C LEU A 167 -4.89 -6.08 -2.66
N PHE A 168 -5.75 -5.40 -1.90
CA PHE A 168 -5.36 -4.20 -1.14
C PHE A 168 -4.88 -4.58 0.26
N PRO A 169 -3.81 -3.96 0.80
CA PRO A 169 -3.17 -4.35 2.05
C PRO A 169 -3.97 -3.86 3.28
N TYR A 170 -5.24 -4.24 3.39
CA TYR A 170 -6.13 -3.76 4.45
C TYR A 170 -5.66 -4.16 5.83
N ARG A 171 -5.24 -5.42 5.96
CA ARG A 171 -4.83 -6.00 7.22
C ARG A 171 -3.54 -5.33 7.69
N GLU A 172 -2.59 -5.20 6.79
CA GLU A 172 -1.28 -4.65 7.06
C GLU A 172 -1.40 -3.16 7.37
N LEU A 173 -2.24 -2.42 6.63
CA LEU A 173 -2.44 -0.99 6.85
C LEU A 173 -3.06 -0.74 8.21
N ARG A 174 -4.07 -1.54 8.58
CA ARG A 174 -4.65 -1.53 9.92
C ARG A 174 -3.57 -1.84 10.96
N ASP A 175 -2.90 -2.97 10.84
CA ASP A 175 -1.96 -3.43 11.87
C ASP A 175 -0.82 -2.39 12.06
N LEU A 176 -0.35 -1.74 10.98
CA LEU A 176 0.66 -0.68 11.02
C LEU A 176 0.13 0.65 11.61
N MET A 177 -1.05 1.12 11.20
CA MET A 177 -1.59 2.40 11.65
C MET A 177 -1.89 2.41 13.15
N PHE A 178 -2.08 1.23 13.71
CA PHE A 178 -2.57 1.02 15.06
C PHE A 178 -1.58 0.32 15.98
N GLU A 179 -0.40 0.01 15.45
CA GLU A 179 0.76 -0.30 16.27
C GLU A 179 1.04 0.88 17.20
N THR A 180 1.13 0.62 18.51
CA THR A 180 1.26 1.64 19.55
C THR A 180 2.45 2.58 19.32
N SER A 181 3.52 2.03 18.73
CA SER A 181 4.76 2.72 18.37
C SER A 181 4.55 3.82 17.32
N ARG A 182 3.66 3.61 16.35
CA ARG A 182 3.46 4.50 15.19
C ARG A 182 2.20 5.33 15.25
N ARG A 183 1.23 4.93 16.07
CA ARG A 183 -0.06 5.63 16.19
C ARG A 183 0.10 7.12 16.48
N HIS A 184 0.95 7.47 17.44
CA HIS A 184 1.21 8.88 17.80
C HIS A 184 1.83 9.66 16.63
N GLU A 185 2.84 9.07 15.98
CA GLU A 185 3.48 9.66 14.79
C GLU A 185 2.45 9.97 13.68
N LEU A 186 1.54 9.04 13.42
CA LEU A 186 0.52 9.19 12.38
C LEU A 186 -0.58 10.19 12.77
N MET A 187 -0.88 10.33 14.06
CA MET A 187 -1.79 11.37 14.55
C MET A 187 -1.17 12.75 14.43
N ASP A 188 0.10 12.93 14.82
CA ASP A 188 0.82 14.19 14.72
C ASP A 188 0.92 14.67 13.27
N LYS A 189 1.07 13.73 12.33
CA LYS A 189 1.09 13.98 10.89
C LYS A 189 -0.31 14.19 10.28
N GLY A 190 -1.38 14.05 11.08
CA GLY A 190 -2.76 14.19 10.64
C GLY A 190 -3.25 13.12 9.66
N ILE A 191 -2.52 12.00 9.55
CA ILE A 191 -2.92 10.82 8.76
C ILE A 191 -4.01 10.06 9.50
N LEU A 192 -3.82 9.87 10.80
CA LEU A 192 -4.85 9.35 11.69
C LEU A 192 -5.53 10.51 12.41
N LYS A 193 -6.86 10.51 12.43
CA LYS A 193 -7.65 11.52 13.16
C LYS A 193 -8.58 10.83 14.14
N GLN A 194 -8.63 11.37 15.36
CA GLN A 194 -9.66 10.96 16.32
C GLN A 194 -10.97 11.68 15.96
N VAL A 195 -12.00 10.89 15.67
CA VAL A 195 -13.33 11.42 15.32
C VAL A 195 -14.30 11.05 16.44
N PRO A 196 -15.09 12.01 16.97
CA PRO A 196 -16.14 11.68 17.92
C PRO A 196 -17.16 10.76 17.26
N VAL A 197 -17.49 9.66 17.92
CA VAL A 197 -18.34 8.62 17.34
C VAL A 197 -19.69 9.16 16.89
N LYS A 198 -20.26 10.10 17.65
CA LYS A 198 -21.54 10.76 17.32
C LYS A 198 -21.58 11.40 15.92
N VAL A 199 -20.43 11.59 15.29
CA VAL A 199 -20.30 12.15 13.93
C VAL A 199 -20.47 11.05 12.86
N LEU A 200 -20.33 9.77 13.23
CA LEU A 200 -20.49 8.65 12.31
C LEU A 200 -21.97 8.29 12.14
N ASP A 201 -22.39 8.19 10.88
CA ASP A 201 -23.69 7.60 10.54
C ASP A 201 -23.56 6.08 10.52
N PHE A 202 -24.03 5.41 11.58
CA PHE A 202 -23.93 3.96 11.72
C PHE A 202 -24.65 3.18 10.62
N VAL A 203 -25.54 3.80 9.82
CA VAL A 203 -26.21 3.17 8.68
C VAL A 203 -25.22 2.81 7.56
N ASN A 204 -24.10 3.53 7.46
CA ASN A 204 -23.08 3.35 6.42
C ASN A 204 -21.89 2.49 6.87
N ILE A 205 -21.99 1.81 8.03
CA ILE A 205 -20.99 0.83 8.46
C ILE A 205 -21.23 -0.47 7.72
N THR A 206 -20.30 -0.82 6.84
CA THR A 206 -20.51 -1.92 5.89
C THR A 206 -19.65 -3.16 6.18
N SER A 207 -18.89 -3.22 7.27
CA SER A 207 -17.91 -4.30 7.50
C SER A 207 -17.49 -4.49 8.98
N HIS A 208 -16.58 -5.45 9.19
CA HIS A 208 -16.00 -5.97 10.44
C HIS A 208 -15.88 -4.93 11.54
N VAL A 209 -16.40 -5.31 12.72
CA VAL A 209 -16.23 -4.55 13.96
C VAL A 209 -15.53 -5.44 14.99
N ARG A 210 -14.33 -5.01 15.41
CA ARG A 210 -13.65 -5.60 16.58
C ARG A 210 -13.82 -4.63 17.74
N MET A 211 -14.30 -5.14 18.87
CA MET A 211 -14.50 -4.41 20.12
C MET A 211 -13.50 -4.87 21.17
N GLN A 212 -12.79 -3.94 21.79
CA GLN A 212 -11.99 -4.19 22.99
C GLN A 212 -12.65 -3.52 24.19
N PHE A 213 -12.81 -4.28 25.27
CA PHE A 213 -13.44 -3.85 26.51
C PHE A 213 -12.38 -3.90 27.60
N ARG A 214 -12.24 -2.79 28.32
CA ARG A 214 -11.56 -2.76 29.61
C ARG A 214 -12.64 -2.70 30.68
N ARG A 215 -12.63 -3.64 31.62
CA ARG A 215 -13.69 -3.74 32.64
C ARG A 215 -13.69 -2.46 33.52
N PRO A 216 -14.86 -1.89 33.84
CA PRO A 216 -14.93 -0.90 34.91
C PRO A 216 -14.56 -1.55 36.25
N THR A 217 -13.90 -0.82 37.14
CA THR A 217 -13.46 -1.29 38.48
C THR A 217 -14.60 -1.73 39.40
N ALA A 218 -15.86 -1.61 38.96
CA ALA A 218 -17.06 -1.98 39.69
C ALA A 218 -17.44 -3.46 39.51
N THR A 219 -17.90 -4.06 40.61
CA THR A 219 -18.28 -5.47 40.72
C THR A 219 -19.43 -5.79 39.75
N ALA A 220 -19.14 -6.60 38.72
CA ALA A 220 -20.13 -6.97 37.72
C ALA A 220 -21.22 -7.88 38.33
N THR A 221 -22.47 -7.42 38.31
CA THR A 221 -23.64 -8.28 38.49
C THR A 221 -23.77 -9.23 37.30
N ASN A 222 -24.01 -10.51 37.59
CA ASN A 222 -24.09 -11.60 36.62
C ASN A 222 -24.82 -11.18 35.32
N PRO A 223 -24.17 -11.20 34.15
CA PRO A 223 -24.84 -10.89 32.89
C PRO A 223 -25.90 -11.95 32.61
N SER A 224 -27.17 -11.54 32.63
CA SER A 224 -28.35 -12.41 32.53
C SER A 224 -28.64 -12.94 31.13
N HIS A 225 -27.85 -12.57 30.12
CA HIS A 225 -28.07 -12.98 28.74
C HIS A 225 -26.83 -13.65 28.14
N PRO A 226 -26.96 -14.88 27.60
CA PRO A 226 -25.86 -15.50 26.88
C PRO A 226 -25.55 -14.68 25.62
N TRP A 227 -24.28 -14.36 25.46
CA TRP A 227 -23.78 -13.65 24.28
C TRP A 227 -24.12 -14.41 22.98
N LYS A 228 -24.30 -13.65 21.90
CA LYS A 228 -24.67 -14.20 20.59
C LYS A 228 -23.55 -15.13 20.10
N ARG A 229 -23.87 -16.39 19.75
CA ARG A 229 -22.90 -17.43 19.36
C ARG A 229 -22.05 -17.09 18.11
N SER A 230 -22.43 -16.08 17.34
CA SER A 230 -21.70 -15.61 16.17
C SER A 230 -20.47 -14.75 16.50
N CYS A 231 -20.28 -14.38 17.76
CA CYS A 231 -19.19 -13.52 18.20
C CYS A 231 -18.00 -14.37 18.71
N THR A 232 -16.79 -14.04 18.27
CA THR A 232 -15.56 -14.65 18.81
C THR A 232 -15.06 -13.81 19.96
N HIS A 233 -14.91 -14.40 21.14
CA HIS A 233 -14.46 -13.71 22.35
C HIS A 233 -13.10 -14.25 22.78
N LYS A 234 -12.14 -13.35 23.02
CA LYS A 234 -10.85 -13.67 23.64
C LYS A 234 -10.76 -12.91 24.96
N ARG A 235 -10.35 -13.62 26.01
CA ARG A 235 -10.12 -13.10 27.37
C ARG A 235 -8.63 -13.22 27.66
N ALA A 236 -7.98 -12.16 28.11
CA ALA A 236 -6.59 -12.17 28.56
C ALA A 236 -6.46 -11.46 29.92
N GLY A 237 -5.51 -11.91 30.76
CA GLY A 237 -5.23 -11.33 32.08
C GLY A 237 -5.48 -12.27 33.26
N ASP A 238 -5.13 -11.78 34.46
CA ASP A 238 -5.28 -12.48 35.73
C ASP A 238 -6.68 -12.27 36.34
N TRP A 239 -7.38 -13.38 36.62
CA TRP A 239 -8.75 -13.40 37.11
C TRP A 239 -8.88 -13.15 38.62
N ALA A 240 -8.37 -12.02 39.11
CA ALA A 240 -8.52 -11.64 40.51
C ALA A 240 -9.29 -10.32 40.67
N GLU A 241 -10.05 -10.22 41.75
CA GLU A 241 -10.79 -9.01 42.12
C GLU A 241 -9.84 -7.82 42.21
N GLY A 242 -10.14 -6.74 41.47
CA GLY A 242 -9.30 -5.53 41.42
C GLY A 242 -8.14 -5.55 40.41
N LYS A 243 -8.05 -6.56 39.53
CA LYS A 243 -7.06 -6.56 38.43
C LYS A 243 -7.69 -6.14 37.09
N ASP A 244 -6.87 -5.55 36.23
CA ASP A 244 -7.22 -5.21 34.86
C ASP A 244 -7.52 -6.49 34.06
N GLU A 245 -8.73 -6.58 33.54
CA GLU A 245 -9.16 -7.65 32.64
C GLU A 245 -9.33 -7.09 31.22
N ASP A 246 -8.63 -7.69 30.26
CA ASP A 246 -8.76 -7.34 28.85
C ASP A 246 -9.69 -8.33 28.14
N TRP A 247 -10.71 -7.77 27.49
CA TRP A 247 -11.64 -8.53 26.68
C TRP A 247 -11.58 -8.06 25.23
N THR A 248 -11.56 -9.00 24.29
CA THR A 248 -11.72 -8.70 22.88
C THR A 248 -12.89 -9.49 22.33
N THR A 249 -13.83 -8.81 21.68
CA THR A 249 -14.93 -9.43 20.93
C THR A 249 -14.80 -9.05 19.46
N GLU A 250 -14.87 -10.04 18.58
CA GLU A 250 -14.89 -9.86 17.13
C GLU A 250 -16.22 -10.37 16.58
N PHE A 251 -16.82 -9.61 15.67
CA PHE A 251 -17.96 -10.08 14.90
C PHE A 251 -17.87 -9.62 13.44
N GLU A 252 -18.32 -10.51 12.56
CA GLU A 252 -18.35 -10.33 11.13
C GLU A 252 -19.75 -9.83 10.72
N THR A 253 -19.80 -8.67 10.07
CA THR A 253 -21.03 -8.15 9.45
C THR A 253 -20.85 -8.28 7.94
N GLY A 254 -21.69 -9.08 7.28
CA GLY A 254 -21.63 -9.24 5.83
C GLY A 254 -21.93 -7.92 5.11
N GLY A 255 -21.02 -7.45 4.26
CA GLY A 255 -21.19 -6.22 3.48
C GLY A 255 -19.90 -5.65 2.87
N LEU A 256 -20.07 -4.77 1.85
CA LEU A 256 -19.03 -4.23 0.95
C LEU A 256 -18.13 -3.12 1.56
N ILE A 257 -17.17 -2.65 0.76
CA ILE A 257 -15.82 -2.13 1.04
C ILE A 257 -15.72 -0.66 1.51
N ALA A 258 -14.74 -0.37 2.40
CA ALA A 258 -14.23 0.97 2.73
C ALA A 258 -12.84 0.95 3.45
N PRO A 259 -12.19 2.09 3.78
CA PRO A 259 -10.97 2.10 4.61
C PRO A 259 -11.24 1.83 6.10
N PRO A 260 -10.25 1.32 6.86
CA PRO A 260 -10.40 1.05 8.29
C PRO A 260 -10.36 2.35 9.12
N CYS A 261 -11.32 2.51 10.02
CA CYS A 261 -11.33 3.54 11.07
C CYS A 261 -11.16 2.88 12.44
N GLN A 262 -10.48 3.57 13.36
CA GLN A 262 -10.53 3.24 14.78
C GLN A 262 -11.46 4.23 15.48
N LEU A 263 -12.35 3.72 16.32
CA LEU A 263 -13.08 4.55 17.26
C LEU A 263 -12.63 4.22 18.66
N GLN A 264 -12.46 5.23 19.48
CA GLN A 264 -12.16 5.06 20.88
C GLN A 264 -13.22 5.83 21.65
N PHE A 265 -13.97 5.14 22.49
CA PHE A 265 -14.98 5.72 23.34
C PHE A 265 -14.49 5.68 24.77
N VAL A 266 -14.79 6.73 25.49
CA VAL A 266 -14.76 6.75 26.95
C VAL A 266 -16.22 6.91 27.34
N ASP A 267 -16.76 5.95 28.08
CA ASP A 267 -18.13 6.08 28.59
C ASP A 267 -18.15 7.22 29.63
N PRO A 268 -18.90 8.31 29.39
CA PRO A 268 -18.94 9.43 30.31
C PRO A 268 -19.66 9.12 31.63
N ASP A 269 -20.47 8.05 31.68
CA ASP A 269 -21.30 7.70 32.83
C ASP A 269 -20.64 6.64 33.75
N ASP A 270 -19.62 5.92 33.27
CA ASP A 270 -18.86 4.98 34.10
C ASP A 270 -17.44 5.44 34.50
N GLY A 271 -16.90 6.45 33.80
CA GLY A 271 -15.61 7.10 34.11
C GLY A 271 -14.37 6.20 33.99
N VAL A 272 -14.50 4.95 33.53
CA VAL A 272 -13.42 3.94 33.64
C VAL A 272 -13.31 3.04 32.39
N SER A 273 -14.37 2.82 31.63
CA SER A 273 -14.30 1.91 30.48
C SER A 273 -13.78 2.62 29.23
N GLU A 274 -12.60 2.22 28.81
CA GLU A 274 -12.02 2.57 27.53
C GLU A 274 -12.42 1.52 26.49
N TRP A 275 -13.18 1.96 25.50
CA TRP A 275 -13.69 1.09 24.45
C TRP A 275 -12.94 1.41 23.16
N THR A 276 -12.31 0.41 22.55
CA THR A 276 -11.67 0.58 21.25
C THR A 276 -12.37 -0.27 20.20
N TYR A 277 -12.86 0.38 19.15
CA TYR A 277 -13.54 -0.22 18.02
C TYR A 277 -12.70 -0.05 16.76
N TRP A 278 -12.82 -1.01 15.88
CA TRP A 278 -12.27 -0.97 14.53
C TRP A 278 -13.45 -1.07 13.59
N ILE A 279 -13.74 -0.04 12.79
CA ILE A 279 -14.88 -0.04 11.88
C ILE A 279 -14.39 0.30 10.49
N VAL A 280 -14.71 -0.53 9.52
CA VAL A 280 -14.54 -0.17 8.11
C VAL A 280 -15.77 0.64 7.68
N TYR A 281 -15.55 1.91 7.32
CA TYR A 281 -16.63 2.86 7.11
C TYR A 281 -16.58 3.48 5.72
N LYS A 282 -17.64 3.28 4.92
CA LYS A 282 -17.75 3.90 3.60
C LYS A 282 -18.16 5.36 3.77
N ILE A 283 -17.16 6.24 3.80
CA ILE A 283 -17.41 7.68 3.79
C ILE A 283 -17.94 8.06 2.40
N LEU A 284 -19.18 8.52 2.33
CA LEU A 284 -19.71 9.14 1.13
C LEU A 284 -19.00 10.48 0.88
N LYS A 285 -18.87 10.91 -0.38
CA LYS A 285 -18.23 12.19 -0.72
C LYS A 285 -18.83 13.40 0.02
N GLN A 286 -20.12 13.34 0.36
CA GLN A 286 -20.81 14.36 1.18
C GLN A 286 -20.46 14.32 2.68
N GLU A 287 -19.99 13.18 3.19
CA GLU A 287 -19.54 13.02 4.58
C GLU A 287 -18.06 13.41 4.74
N GLN A 288 -17.24 13.25 3.69
CA GLN A 288 -15.84 13.70 3.69
C GLN A 288 -15.71 15.20 4.03
N SER A 289 -16.60 16.04 3.50
CA SER A 289 -16.62 17.48 3.79
C SER A 289 -17.04 17.79 5.23
N LYS A 290 -17.91 16.97 5.83
CA LYS A 290 -18.32 17.10 7.24
C LYS A 290 -17.22 16.68 8.21
N LEU A 291 -16.36 15.74 7.81
CA LEU A 291 -15.22 15.26 8.58
C LEU A 291 -13.98 16.19 8.46
N GLY A 292 -14.10 17.31 7.75
CA GLY A 292 -12.98 18.24 7.54
C GLY A 292 -11.84 17.63 6.74
N SER A 293 -12.13 16.67 5.85
CA SER A 293 -11.17 16.21 4.85
C SER A 293 -11.17 17.19 3.69
N THR A 294 -10.03 17.84 3.44
CA THR A 294 -9.78 18.68 2.25
C THR A 294 -9.12 17.90 1.12
N VAL A 295 -8.99 16.57 1.27
CA VAL A 295 -8.53 15.65 0.22
C VAL A 295 -9.73 15.20 -0.60
#